data_AF-M8BWD6-F1
#
_entry.id   AF-M8BWD6-F1
#
_cell.length_a   1.000
_cell.length_b   1.000
_cell.length_c   1.000
_cell.angle_alpha   90.00
_cell.angle_beta   90.00
_cell.angle_gamma   90.00
#
_symmetry.space_group_name_H-M   'P 1'
#
loop_
_entity.id
_entity.type
_entity.pdbx_description
1 polymer ?
#
loop_
_entity_poly.entity_id
_entity_poly.type
_entity_poly.pdbx_seq_one_letter_code
_entity_poly.pdbx_strand_id
1 'polypeptide(L)'
;MDHQTKFAVQKIVVSLHSADEILENILDRASEEKAEIISCRSNLDPKDGLEFLGLEAHNIHDLAKEVEIRLSECREKERKERCRMESMISSLKKENQDIRSMLEVAVTEKEVVENSLRVLKGDGDQRRSSILQIAEKGLQKVGFGFIMEVISGESEGDDMSGSSASAASNGRESKQEVDSLASMVSKTLKNLHHDINDLRQALDESRSGCDHLQLLAAQQAQKIIKHESHIQDLREREILLLQSVEELNVGVKEVEQEAARWKEACALEVEAGKAAIKELNQEVTLLREELRRVKADLDAANSKIQLKEKLAASAMAEKIRGRCKGGASCCRCMP
;
A
#
# COMPACT_ATOMS: atom_id res chain seq x y z
N MET A 1 40.21 7.42 29.69
CA MET A 1 39.22 8.21 28.93
C MET A 1 38.63 9.26 29.84
N ASP A 2 38.67 10.51 29.40
CA ASP A 2 38.12 11.65 30.12
C ASP A 2 36.59 11.53 30.23
N HIS A 3 35.97 12.16 31.24
CA HIS A 3 34.52 12.01 31.49
C HIS A 3 33.69 12.45 30.27
N GLN A 4 34.19 13.46 29.56
CA GLN A 4 33.62 13.98 28.32
C GLN A 4 33.71 13.00 27.14
N THR A 5 34.78 12.21 27.06
CA THR A 5 34.96 11.20 25.99
C THR A 5 33.99 10.03 26.16
N LYS A 6 33.74 9.59 27.41
CA LYS A 6 32.78 8.51 27.70
C LYS A 6 31.35 8.92 27.34
N PHE A 7 30.96 10.14 27.67
CA PHE A 7 29.65 10.68 27.32
C PHE A 7 29.45 10.78 25.79
N ALA A 8 30.49 11.20 25.06
CA ALA A 8 30.46 11.27 23.60
C ALA A 8 30.30 9.88 22.96
N VAL A 9 31.06 8.87 23.41
CA VAL A 9 30.95 7.48 22.94
C VAL A 9 29.54 6.93 23.18
N GLN A 10 28.98 7.13 24.36
CA GLN A 10 27.63 6.65 24.68
C GLN A 10 26.57 7.27 23.76
N LYS A 11 26.68 8.57 23.46
CA LYS A 11 25.77 9.25 22.52
C LYS A 11 25.87 8.70 21.09
N ILE A 12 27.08 8.35 20.65
CA ILE A 12 27.31 7.74 19.34
C ILE A 12 26.67 6.34 19.29
N VAL A 13 26.88 5.51 20.31
CA VAL A 13 26.29 4.16 20.37
C VAL A 13 24.76 4.19 20.29
N VAL A 14 24.11 5.10 21.03
CA VAL A 14 22.64 5.27 20.96
C VAL A 14 22.19 5.70 19.56
N SER A 15 22.96 6.57 18.91
CA SER A 15 22.65 7.02 17.55
C SER A 15 22.81 5.89 16.52
N LEU A 16 23.83 5.04 16.69
CA LEU A 16 24.06 3.87 15.84
C LEU A 16 22.93 2.84 16.00
N HIS A 17 22.53 2.50 17.23
CA HIS A 17 21.40 1.60 17.48
C HIS A 17 20.10 2.13 16.87
N SER A 18 19.86 3.45 16.98
CA SER A 18 18.69 4.07 16.35
C SER A 18 18.74 4.00 14.83
N ALA A 19 19.92 4.14 14.22
CA ALA A 19 20.07 4.01 12.77
C ALA A 19 19.85 2.56 12.30
N ASP A 20 20.38 1.59 13.05
CA ASP A 20 20.19 0.16 12.82
C ASP A 20 18.70 -0.22 12.84
N GLU A 21 17.97 0.19 13.90
CA GLU A 21 16.53 -0.06 14.03
C GLU A 21 15.72 0.59 12.90
N ILE A 22 16.10 1.78 12.44
CA ILE A 22 15.45 2.43 11.29
C ILE A 22 15.69 1.63 10.01
N LEU A 23 16.92 1.17 9.78
CA LEU A 23 17.28 0.42 8.58
C LEU A 23 16.61 -0.96 8.55
N GLU A 24 16.55 -1.67 9.68
CA GLU A 24 15.81 -2.94 9.81
C GLU A 24 14.32 -2.73 9.50
N ASN A 25 13.70 -1.70 10.07
CA ASN A 25 12.29 -1.36 9.79
C ASN A 25 12.03 -1.04 8.31
N ILE A 26 12.98 -0.40 7.62
CA ILE A 26 12.87 -0.12 6.18
C ILE A 26 13.03 -1.42 5.38
N LEU A 27 13.96 -2.29 5.77
CA LEU A 27 14.20 -3.57 5.12
C LEU A 27 12.98 -4.49 5.21
N ASP A 28 12.36 -4.58 6.39
CA ASP A 28 11.15 -5.37 6.62
C ASP A 28 9.96 -4.90 5.76
N ARG A 29 9.87 -3.60 5.47
CA ARG A 29 8.85 -3.06 4.57
C ARG A 29 9.17 -3.29 3.10
N ALA A 30 10.45 -3.40 2.75
CA ALA A 30 10.90 -3.58 1.38
C ALA A 30 10.91 -5.06 0.94
N SER A 31 10.85 -6.01 1.87
CA SER A 31 10.92 -7.44 1.61
C SER A 31 9.62 -8.17 1.95
N GLU A 32 9.03 -8.87 0.98
CA GLU A 32 7.89 -9.79 1.23
C GLU A 32 8.33 -11.15 1.81
N GLU A 33 9.61 -11.49 1.65
CA GLU A 33 10.23 -12.70 2.20
C GLU A 33 11.00 -12.30 3.47
N LYS A 34 10.75 -12.97 4.61
CA LYS A 34 11.51 -12.72 5.85
C LYS A 34 12.99 -12.89 5.53
N ALA A 35 13.72 -11.78 5.45
CA ALA A 35 15.15 -11.85 5.37
C ALA A 35 15.62 -12.63 6.61
N GLU A 36 16.37 -13.71 6.43
CA GLU A 36 17.20 -14.25 7.52
C GLU A 36 18.24 -13.17 7.80
N ILE A 37 17.87 -12.23 8.67
CA ILE A 37 18.77 -11.18 9.10
C ILE A 37 19.93 -11.89 9.78
N ILE A 38 21.10 -11.78 9.16
CA ILE A 38 22.39 -12.07 9.78
C ILE A 38 22.59 -10.97 10.84
N SER A 39 21.79 -11.04 11.91
CA SER A 39 22.03 -10.26 13.11
C SER A 39 23.15 -11.00 13.83
N CYS A 40 24.38 -10.78 13.37
CA CYS A 40 25.55 -11.02 14.20
C CYS A 40 25.56 -9.93 15.27
N ARG A 41 24.63 -10.04 16.23
CA ARG A 41 24.57 -9.20 17.40
C ARG A 41 25.86 -9.45 18.18
N SER A 42 26.81 -8.55 18.02
CA SER A 42 28.12 -8.64 18.63
C SER A 42 27.96 -8.67 20.15
N ASN A 43 28.12 -9.82 20.78
CA ASN A 43 28.21 -9.98 22.24
C ASN A 43 29.57 -9.45 22.76
N LEU A 44 30.00 -8.28 22.31
CA LEU A 44 31.27 -7.68 22.71
C LEU A 44 31.03 -6.77 23.92
N ASP A 45 31.85 -6.97 24.96
CA ASP A 45 31.85 -6.14 26.16
C ASP A 45 32.13 -4.68 25.75
N PRO A 46 31.25 -3.71 26.04
CA PRO A 46 31.43 -2.30 25.68
C PRO A 46 32.67 -1.61 26.30
N LYS A 47 33.53 -2.37 26.98
CA LYS A 47 34.78 -1.88 27.62
C LYS A 47 35.87 -1.48 26.63
N ASP A 48 35.90 -2.04 25.41
CA ASP A 48 36.91 -1.68 24.39
C ASP A 48 36.51 -0.56 23.44
N GLY A 49 35.33 0.04 23.65
CA GLY A 49 34.89 1.37 23.18
C GLY A 49 35.05 1.69 21.69
N LEU A 50 36.28 1.85 21.22
CA LEU A 50 36.64 2.24 19.85
C LEU A 50 36.52 1.07 18.86
N GLU A 51 36.91 -0.14 19.24
CA GLU A 51 36.79 -1.33 18.38
C GLU A 51 35.33 -1.74 18.19
N PHE A 52 34.53 -1.67 19.26
CA PHE A 52 33.08 -1.89 19.21
C PHE A 52 32.40 -0.90 18.26
N LEU A 53 32.72 0.39 18.39
CA LEU A 53 32.18 1.44 17.50
C LEU A 53 32.54 1.20 16.03
N GLY A 54 33.76 0.75 15.75
CA GLY A 54 34.20 0.42 14.40
C GLY A 54 33.40 -0.73 13.79
N LEU A 55 33.18 -1.80 14.55
CA LEU A 55 32.39 -2.96 14.11
C LEU A 55 30.91 -2.60 13.93
N GLU A 56 30.32 -1.89 14.87
CA GLU A 56 28.91 -1.45 14.81
C GLU A 56 28.66 -0.54 13.61
N ALA A 57 29.56 0.43 13.36
CA ALA A 57 29.47 1.29 12.19
C ALA A 57 29.62 0.51 10.87
N HIS A 58 30.44 -0.55 10.85
CA HIS A 58 30.58 -1.42 9.68
C HIS A 58 29.30 -2.23 9.40
N ASN A 59 28.70 -2.81 10.45
CA ASN A 59 27.44 -3.54 10.36
C ASN A 59 26.31 -2.66 9.83
N ILE A 60 26.16 -1.44 10.37
CA ILE A 60 25.15 -0.48 9.91
C ILE A 60 25.37 -0.09 8.45
N HIS A 61 26.63 0.07 8.04
CA HIS A 61 26.94 0.38 6.65
C HIS A 61 26.58 -0.76 5.70
N ASP A 62 26.84 -2.02 6.08
CA ASP A 62 26.48 -3.19 5.27
C ASP A 62 24.96 -3.39 5.23
N LEU A 63 24.27 -3.17 6.35
CA LEU A 63 22.81 -3.13 6.39
C LEU A 63 22.24 -2.03 5.49
N ALA A 64 22.82 -0.84 5.51
CA ALA A 64 22.40 0.27 4.65
C ALA A 64 22.56 -0.05 3.16
N LYS A 65 23.64 -0.74 2.77
CA LYS A 65 23.84 -1.22 1.40
C LYS A 65 22.79 -2.24 0.98
N GLU A 66 22.48 -3.19 1.85
CA GLU A 66 21.44 -4.19 1.57
C GLU A 66 20.06 -3.52 1.42
N VAL A 67 19.73 -2.57 2.30
CA VAL A 67 18.51 -1.75 2.20
C VAL A 67 18.47 -0.99 0.88
N GLU A 68 19.58 -0.39 0.44
CA GLU A 68 19.65 0.32 -0.84
C GLU A 68 19.38 -0.62 -2.03
N ILE A 69 20.00 -1.80 -2.04
CA ILE A 69 19.81 -2.83 -3.08
C ILE A 69 18.34 -3.24 -3.11
N ARG A 70 17.76 -3.66 -1.98
CA ARG A 70 16.37 -4.13 -1.90
C ARG A 70 15.36 -3.06 -2.29
N LEU A 71 15.56 -1.82 -1.86
CA LEU A 71 14.71 -0.70 -2.28
C LEU A 71 14.82 -0.42 -3.78
N SER A 72 16.00 -0.58 -4.38
CA SER A 72 16.17 -0.42 -5.83
C SER A 72 15.41 -1.51 -6.60
N GLU A 73 15.49 -2.76 -6.15
CA GLU A 73 14.77 -3.89 -6.75
C GLU A 73 13.25 -3.75 -6.61
N CYS A 74 12.77 -3.38 -5.43
CA CYS A 74 11.35 -3.15 -5.15
C CYS A 74 10.79 -2.04 -6.05
N ARG A 75 11.46 -0.88 -6.12
CA ARG A 75 11.07 0.22 -7.00
C ARG A 75 11.06 -0.16 -8.47
N GLU A 76 12.01 -0.96 -8.94
CA GLU A 76 12.03 -1.39 -10.35
C GLU A 76 10.90 -2.40 -10.66
N LYS A 77 10.54 -3.29 -9.72
CA LYS A 77 9.37 -4.17 -9.85
C LYS A 77 8.09 -3.36 -9.95
N GLU A 78 7.89 -2.39 -9.04
CA GLU A 78 6.75 -1.47 -9.08
C GLU A 78 6.70 -0.68 -10.38
N ARG A 79 7.85 -0.20 -10.87
CA ARG A 79 7.94 0.54 -12.13
C ARG A 79 7.53 -0.31 -13.32
N LYS A 80 8.02 -1.56 -13.40
CA LYS A 80 7.67 -2.51 -14.47
C LYS A 80 6.18 -2.83 -14.46
N GLU A 81 5.59 -3.05 -13.29
CA GLU A 81 4.17 -3.34 -13.17
C GLU A 81 3.31 -2.12 -13.56
N ARG A 82 3.69 -0.93 -13.09
CA ARG A 82 3.04 0.33 -13.49
C ARG A 82 3.06 0.52 -15.01
N CYS A 83 4.22 0.31 -15.65
CA CYS A 83 4.33 0.41 -17.11
C CYS A 83 3.47 -0.63 -17.84
N ARG A 84 3.36 -1.87 -17.31
CA ARG A 84 2.45 -2.89 -17.86
C ARG A 84 0.99 -2.47 -17.76
N MET A 85 0.57 -1.99 -16.58
CA MET A 85 -0.79 -1.50 -16.36
C MET A 85 -1.12 -0.31 -17.26
N GLU A 86 -0.21 0.67 -17.40
CA GLU A 86 -0.37 1.81 -18.30
C GLU A 86 -0.52 1.39 -19.77
N SER A 87 0.25 0.40 -20.21
CA SER A 87 0.12 -0.17 -21.56
C SER A 87 -1.24 -0.85 -21.77
N MET A 88 -1.71 -1.62 -20.77
CA MET A 88 -3.01 -2.28 -20.83
C MET A 88 -4.16 -1.27 -20.85
N ILE A 89 -4.10 -0.23 -20.01
CA ILE A 89 -5.07 0.86 -19.98
C ILE A 89 -5.09 1.59 -21.34
N SER A 90 -3.93 1.87 -21.92
CA SER A 90 -3.85 2.53 -23.23
C SER A 90 -4.48 1.68 -24.34
N SER A 91 -4.24 0.35 -24.31
CA SER A 91 -4.87 -0.59 -25.24
C SER A 91 -6.38 -0.64 -25.08
N LEU A 92 -6.87 -0.79 -23.83
CA LEU A 92 -8.31 -0.83 -23.53
C LEU A 92 -9.01 0.49 -23.88
N LYS A 93 -8.34 1.63 -23.71
CA LYS A 93 -8.86 2.94 -24.10
C LYS A 93 -9.02 3.05 -25.61
N LYS A 94 -8.04 2.55 -26.38
CA LYS A 94 -8.11 2.49 -27.84
C LYS A 94 -9.23 1.57 -28.31
N GLU A 95 -9.33 0.37 -27.75
CA GLU A 95 -10.39 -0.58 -28.08
C GLU A 95 -11.78 -0.01 -27.79
N ASN A 96 -11.96 0.67 -26.65
CA ASN A 96 -13.22 1.37 -26.34
C ASN A 96 -13.53 2.48 -27.35
N GLN A 97 -12.51 3.19 -27.84
CA GLN A 97 -12.68 4.20 -28.88
C GLN A 97 -13.07 3.57 -30.22
N ASP A 98 -12.46 2.43 -30.58
CA ASP A 98 -12.77 1.70 -31.81
C ASP A 98 -14.20 1.12 -31.76
N ILE A 99 -14.61 0.51 -30.63
CA ILE A 99 -15.98 0.03 -30.39
C ILE A 99 -16.98 1.18 -30.50
N ARG A 100 -16.67 2.33 -29.89
CA ARG A 100 -17.53 3.52 -29.98
C ARG A 100 -17.69 3.99 -31.43
N SER A 101 -16.60 4.05 -32.20
CA SER A 101 -16.66 4.42 -33.62
C SER A 101 -17.49 3.43 -34.43
N MET A 102 -17.37 2.12 -34.17
CA MET A 102 -18.19 1.10 -34.85
C MET A 102 -19.67 1.26 -34.51
N LEU A 103 -20.00 1.54 -33.25
CA LEU A 103 -21.38 1.78 -32.81
C LEU A 103 -21.96 3.03 -33.46
N GLU A 104 -21.19 4.12 -33.54
CA GLU A 104 -21.62 5.35 -34.23
C GLU A 104 -21.93 5.06 -35.71
N VAL A 105 -21.06 4.33 -36.41
CA VAL A 105 -21.31 3.90 -37.81
C VAL A 105 -22.56 3.03 -37.89
N ALA A 106 -22.70 1.99 -37.07
CA ALA A 106 -23.84 1.09 -37.10
C ALA A 106 -25.18 1.81 -36.81
N VAL A 107 -25.17 2.79 -35.89
CA VAL A 107 -26.35 3.63 -35.61
C VAL A 107 -26.69 4.50 -36.81
N THR A 108 -25.71 5.17 -37.42
CA THR A 108 -25.98 6.00 -38.61
C THR A 108 -26.47 5.18 -39.81
N GLU A 109 -25.92 3.99 -40.06
CA GLU A 109 -26.41 3.09 -41.10
C GLU A 109 -27.84 2.62 -40.81
N LYS A 110 -28.14 2.27 -39.55
CA LYS A 110 -29.49 1.92 -39.12
C LYS A 110 -30.47 3.09 -39.35
N GLU A 111 -30.11 4.31 -38.97
CA GLU A 111 -30.95 5.50 -39.17
C GLU A 111 -31.21 5.78 -40.65
N VAL A 112 -30.21 5.60 -41.52
CA VAL A 112 -30.37 5.74 -42.99
C VAL A 112 -31.34 4.71 -43.54
N VAL A 113 -31.24 3.45 -43.09
CA VAL A 113 -32.18 2.38 -43.48
C VAL A 113 -33.59 2.66 -42.97
N GLU A 114 -33.74 3.06 -41.70
CA GLU A 114 -35.03 3.42 -41.12
C GLU A 114 -35.66 4.63 -41.82
N ASN A 115 -34.89 5.65 -42.17
CA ASN A 115 -35.38 6.81 -42.92
C ASN A 115 -35.80 6.43 -44.35
N SER A 116 -35.02 5.57 -45.03
CA SER A 116 -35.38 5.03 -46.34
C SER A 116 -36.69 4.23 -46.28
N LEU A 117 -36.88 3.44 -45.21
CA LEU A 117 -38.11 2.70 -44.95
C LEU A 117 -39.31 3.63 -44.67
N ARG A 118 -39.09 4.75 -43.97
CA ARG A 118 -40.12 5.76 -43.69
C ARG A 118 -40.60 6.48 -44.95
N VAL A 119 -39.74 6.68 -45.95
CA VAL A 119 -40.09 7.27 -47.26
C VAL A 119 -40.98 6.30 -48.07
N LEU A 120 -40.80 5.00 -47.90
CA LEU A 120 -41.58 3.92 -48.56
C LEU A 120 -42.95 3.65 -47.90
N LYS A 121 -43.45 4.57 -47.05
CA LYS A 121 -44.70 4.39 -46.30
C LYS A 121 -45.97 4.73 -47.12
N GLY A 122 -45.85 4.91 -48.43
CA GLY A 122 -46.95 5.08 -49.38
C GLY A 122 -46.84 4.11 -50.56
N ASP A 123 -47.97 3.48 -50.88
CA ASP A 123 -48.25 2.48 -51.94
C ASP A 123 -47.59 1.08 -51.82
N GLY A 124 -48.42 0.04 -51.92
CA GLY A 124 -48.18 -1.30 -51.39
C GLY A 124 -47.17 -2.16 -52.15
N ASP A 125 -47.06 -1.98 -53.47
CA ASP A 125 -46.25 -2.83 -54.33
C ASP A 125 -44.83 -2.29 -54.53
N GLN A 126 -44.66 -0.98 -54.68
CA GLN A 126 -43.34 -0.33 -54.73
C GLN A 126 -42.58 -0.45 -53.40
N ARG A 127 -43.32 -0.50 -52.28
CA ARG A 127 -42.80 -0.78 -50.94
C ARG A 127 -42.15 -2.16 -50.83
N ARG A 128 -42.79 -3.20 -51.41
CA ARG A 128 -42.29 -4.59 -51.33
C ARG A 128 -40.97 -4.76 -52.10
N SER A 129 -40.90 -4.21 -53.31
CA SER A 129 -39.70 -4.23 -54.15
C SER A 129 -38.52 -3.47 -53.51
N SER A 130 -38.78 -2.30 -52.93
CA SER A 130 -37.73 -1.47 -52.32
C SER A 130 -37.21 -2.05 -50.99
N ILE A 131 -38.07 -2.69 -50.18
CA ILE A 131 -37.65 -3.42 -48.98
C ILE A 131 -36.76 -4.62 -49.35
N LEU A 132 -37.11 -5.33 -50.43
CA LEU A 132 -36.31 -6.44 -50.96
C LEU A 132 -34.93 -5.97 -51.42
N GLN A 133 -34.82 -4.85 -52.15
CA GLN A 133 -33.52 -4.30 -52.55
C GLN A 133 -32.65 -3.85 -51.37
N ILE A 134 -33.26 -3.28 -50.32
CA ILE A 134 -32.52 -2.91 -49.10
C ILE A 134 -31.99 -4.16 -48.39
N ALA A 135 -32.82 -5.21 -48.28
CA ALA A 135 -32.41 -6.50 -47.72
C ALA A 135 -31.31 -7.17 -48.56
N GLU A 136 -31.42 -7.12 -49.88
CA GLU A 136 -30.43 -7.66 -50.82
C GLU A 136 -29.09 -6.93 -50.73
N LYS A 137 -29.09 -5.59 -50.68
CA LYS A 137 -27.86 -4.79 -50.48
C LYS A 137 -27.23 -5.05 -49.10
N GLY A 138 -28.05 -5.24 -48.07
CA GLY A 138 -27.60 -5.63 -46.74
C GLY A 138 -26.91 -6.99 -46.75
N LEU A 139 -27.55 -8.01 -47.36
CA LEU A 139 -26.97 -9.35 -47.54
C LEU A 139 -25.69 -9.30 -48.38
N GLN A 140 -25.64 -8.56 -49.48
CA GLN A 140 -24.43 -8.40 -50.30
C GLN A 140 -23.25 -7.84 -49.49
N LYS A 141 -23.49 -6.83 -48.64
CA LYS A 141 -22.45 -6.21 -47.80
C LYS A 141 -21.82 -7.19 -46.79
N VAL A 142 -22.58 -8.18 -46.33
CA VAL A 142 -22.11 -9.26 -45.43
C VAL A 142 -21.75 -10.55 -46.17
N GLY A 143 -21.70 -10.54 -47.51
CA GLY A 143 -21.24 -11.66 -48.34
C GLY A 143 -22.30 -12.68 -48.78
N PHE A 144 -23.59 -12.40 -48.60
CA PHE A 144 -24.72 -13.30 -48.87
C PHE A 144 -25.62 -12.87 -50.06
N GLY A 145 -25.10 -12.21 -51.10
CA GLY A 145 -25.92 -11.77 -52.24
C GLY A 145 -26.39 -12.90 -53.18
N PHE A 146 -27.70 -12.97 -53.49
CA PHE A 146 -28.29 -13.91 -54.45
C PHE A 146 -28.15 -13.39 -55.90
N ILE A 147 -27.67 -14.25 -56.82
CA ILE A 147 -27.62 -13.98 -58.27
C ILE A 147 -28.97 -14.43 -58.87
N MET A 148 -29.85 -13.49 -59.21
CA MET A 148 -31.07 -13.77 -59.99
C MET A 148 -31.02 -12.94 -61.28
N GLU A 149 -30.30 -13.43 -62.28
CA GLU A 149 -30.30 -12.86 -63.62
C GLU A 149 -30.99 -13.83 -64.59
N VAL A 150 -31.98 -13.30 -65.31
CA VAL A 150 -32.69 -13.85 -66.49
C VAL A 150 -33.70 -14.97 -66.24
N ILE A 151 -35.00 -14.63 -66.08
CA ILE A 151 -36.14 -15.06 -66.94
C ILE A 151 -37.35 -14.12 -66.66
N SER A 152 -37.59 -13.08 -67.48
CA SER A 152 -38.93 -12.51 -67.74
C SER A 152 -38.90 -11.34 -68.75
N GLY A 153 -39.78 -11.40 -69.76
CA GLY A 153 -40.05 -10.42 -70.82
C GLY A 153 -40.42 -11.14 -72.13
N GLU A 154 -41.71 -11.49 -72.37
CA GLU A 154 -42.74 -10.77 -73.18
C GLU A 154 -42.49 -10.89 -74.71
N SER A 155 -43.25 -11.70 -75.48
CA SER A 155 -44.58 -11.51 -76.14
C SER A 155 -44.54 -10.81 -77.52
N GLU A 156 -45.07 -11.44 -78.60
CA GLU A 156 -46.10 -10.89 -79.54
C GLU A 156 -46.30 -11.66 -80.88
N GLY A 157 -47.57 -11.78 -81.30
CA GLY A 157 -48.11 -12.00 -82.68
C GLY A 157 -48.20 -13.45 -83.21
N ASP A 158 -49.24 -13.94 -83.91
CA ASP A 158 -50.48 -13.36 -84.43
C ASP A 158 -51.42 -14.50 -84.94
N ASP A 159 -52.73 -14.23 -84.94
CA ASP A 159 -53.86 -14.70 -85.76
C ASP A 159 -54.28 -16.17 -86.08
N MET A 160 -55.57 -16.40 -85.74
CA MET A 160 -56.72 -16.96 -86.49
C MET A 160 -56.73 -18.40 -87.09
N SER A 161 -57.66 -19.19 -86.52
CA SER A 161 -58.60 -20.17 -87.11
C SER A 161 -58.39 -20.66 -88.55
N GLY A 162 -58.22 -21.99 -88.70
CA GLY A 162 -58.32 -22.71 -89.96
C GLY A 162 -58.44 -24.22 -89.76
N SER A 163 -59.61 -24.77 -90.07
CA SER A 163 -59.93 -26.20 -90.04
C SER A 163 -59.10 -27.00 -91.06
N SER A 164 -58.66 -28.22 -90.73
CA SER A 164 -58.78 -29.43 -91.58
C SER A 164 -57.73 -30.51 -91.27
N ALA A 165 -58.26 -31.70 -90.96
CA ALA A 165 -57.81 -33.02 -91.37
C ALA A 165 -56.33 -33.44 -91.17
N SER A 166 -56.22 -34.39 -90.24
CA SER A 166 -55.66 -35.73 -90.46
C SER A 166 -54.16 -35.95 -90.33
N ALA A 167 -53.88 -37.16 -89.84
CA ALA A 167 -52.64 -37.92 -89.91
C ALA A 167 -51.58 -37.69 -88.82
N ALA A 168 -51.68 -38.59 -87.83
CA ALA A 168 -50.57 -39.33 -87.24
C ALA A 168 -49.63 -38.61 -86.25
N SER A 169 -49.19 -39.42 -85.28
CA SER A 169 -48.27 -39.10 -84.17
C SER A 169 -48.90 -38.36 -83.01
N ASN A 170 -49.28 -39.09 -81.95
CA ASN A 170 -49.18 -38.59 -80.57
C ASN A 170 -49.12 -39.76 -79.59
N GLY A 171 -47.90 -40.24 -79.35
CA GLY A 171 -47.55 -41.25 -78.34
C GLY A 171 -46.17 -41.01 -77.71
N ARG A 172 -45.62 -39.79 -77.85
CA ARG A 172 -44.29 -39.41 -77.32
C ARG A 172 -44.32 -38.40 -76.17
N GLU A 173 -45.40 -37.64 -75.97
CA GLU A 173 -45.48 -36.60 -74.92
C GLU A 173 -45.53 -37.19 -73.49
N SER A 174 -46.22 -38.33 -73.28
CA SER A 174 -46.35 -38.95 -71.96
C SER A 174 -45.05 -39.50 -71.38
N LYS A 175 -44.07 -39.84 -72.23
CA LYS A 175 -42.78 -40.38 -71.79
C LYS A 175 -41.81 -39.27 -71.38
N GLN A 176 -41.82 -38.16 -72.12
CA GLN A 176 -41.00 -36.99 -71.86
C GLN A 176 -41.45 -36.24 -70.58
N GLU A 177 -42.75 -36.17 -70.31
CA GLU A 177 -43.29 -35.59 -69.07
C GLU A 177 -42.95 -36.44 -67.83
N VAL A 178 -43.03 -37.76 -67.93
CA VAL A 178 -42.67 -38.68 -66.83
C VAL A 178 -41.17 -38.63 -66.53
N ASP A 179 -40.32 -38.56 -67.55
CA ASP A 179 -38.87 -38.40 -67.38
C ASP A 179 -38.53 -37.03 -66.77
N SER A 180 -39.26 -35.97 -67.12
CA SER A 180 -39.10 -34.63 -66.55
C SER A 180 -39.57 -34.57 -65.08
N LEU A 181 -40.69 -35.22 -64.75
CA LEU A 181 -41.18 -35.35 -63.38
C LEU A 181 -40.20 -36.16 -62.51
N ALA A 182 -39.67 -37.27 -63.02
CA ALA A 182 -38.66 -38.07 -62.33
C ALA A 182 -37.37 -37.27 -62.09
N SER A 183 -36.97 -36.44 -63.05
CA SER A 183 -35.84 -35.51 -62.91
C SER A 183 -36.09 -34.46 -61.83
N MET A 184 -37.29 -33.85 -61.79
CA MET A 184 -37.67 -32.90 -60.74
C MET A 184 -37.68 -33.56 -59.36
N VAL A 185 -38.27 -34.75 -59.22
CA VAL A 185 -38.28 -35.50 -57.95
C VAL A 185 -36.85 -35.91 -57.55
N SER A 186 -36.01 -36.33 -58.50
CA SER A 186 -34.61 -36.64 -58.22
C SER A 186 -33.83 -35.41 -57.74
N LYS A 187 -34.08 -34.24 -58.33
CA LYS A 187 -33.47 -32.97 -57.95
C LYS A 187 -33.95 -32.51 -56.56
N THR A 188 -35.24 -32.59 -56.27
CA THR A 188 -35.77 -32.24 -54.94
C THR A 188 -35.24 -33.19 -53.87
N LEU A 189 -35.15 -34.50 -54.15
CA LEU A 189 -34.60 -35.47 -53.20
C LEU A 189 -33.11 -35.22 -52.90
N LYS A 190 -32.33 -34.83 -53.91
CA LYS A 190 -30.90 -34.45 -53.74
C LYS A 190 -30.75 -33.17 -52.92
N ASN A 191 -31.59 -32.16 -53.19
CA ASN A 191 -31.59 -30.91 -52.43
C ASN A 191 -31.95 -31.18 -50.97
N LEU A 192 -33.03 -31.93 -50.70
CA LEU A 192 -33.41 -32.31 -49.33
C LEU A 192 -32.30 -33.09 -48.61
N HIS A 193 -31.56 -33.95 -49.31
CA HIS A 193 -30.41 -34.63 -48.72
C HIS A 193 -29.27 -33.67 -48.34
N HIS A 194 -29.00 -32.65 -49.15
CA HIS A 194 -28.06 -31.59 -48.79
C HIS A 194 -28.56 -30.82 -47.56
N ASP A 195 -29.81 -30.36 -47.58
CA ASP A 195 -30.40 -29.60 -46.47
C ASP A 195 -30.36 -30.38 -45.15
N ILE A 196 -30.64 -31.70 -45.20
CA ILE A 196 -30.56 -32.57 -44.01
C ILE A 196 -29.11 -32.65 -43.48
N ASN A 197 -28.12 -32.72 -44.35
CA ASN A 197 -26.72 -32.76 -43.93
C ASN A 197 -26.26 -31.41 -43.36
N ASP A 198 -26.63 -30.31 -44.00
CA ASP A 198 -26.30 -28.96 -43.53
C ASP A 198 -26.94 -28.67 -42.16
N LEU A 199 -28.21 -29.07 -41.96
CA LEU A 199 -28.88 -28.95 -40.67
C LEU A 199 -28.24 -29.81 -39.58
N ARG A 200 -27.75 -31.01 -39.91
CA ARG A 200 -27.02 -31.85 -38.96
C ARG A 200 -25.70 -31.21 -38.55
N GLN A 201 -24.95 -30.68 -39.51
CA GLN A 201 -23.71 -29.97 -39.23
C GLN A 201 -23.97 -28.73 -38.34
N ALA A 202 -24.97 -27.91 -38.68
CA ALA A 202 -25.34 -26.74 -37.88
C ALA A 202 -25.79 -27.12 -36.46
N LEU A 203 -26.50 -28.25 -36.30
CA LEU A 203 -26.89 -28.78 -34.98
C LEU A 203 -25.67 -29.20 -34.16
N ASP A 204 -24.72 -29.90 -34.77
CA ASP A 204 -23.50 -30.36 -34.08
C ASP A 204 -22.59 -29.18 -33.70
N GLU A 205 -22.46 -28.17 -34.58
CA GLU A 205 -21.77 -26.92 -34.29
C GLU A 205 -22.44 -26.15 -33.13
N SER A 206 -23.78 -26.05 -33.15
CA SER A 206 -24.53 -25.40 -32.07
C SER A 206 -24.38 -26.14 -30.73
N ARG A 207 -24.35 -27.48 -30.74
CA ARG A 207 -24.12 -28.29 -29.54
C ARG A 207 -22.72 -28.06 -28.97
N SER A 208 -21.70 -28.08 -29.84
CA SER A 208 -20.32 -27.78 -29.44
C SER A 208 -20.20 -26.37 -28.85
N GLY A 209 -20.88 -25.38 -29.43
CA GLY A 209 -20.94 -24.02 -28.89
C GLY A 209 -21.62 -23.96 -27.51
N CYS A 210 -22.70 -24.71 -27.31
CA CYS A 210 -23.38 -24.82 -26.02
C CYS A 210 -22.48 -25.44 -24.94
N ASP A 211 -21.80 -26.55 -25.27
CA ASP A 211 -20.87 -27.22 -24.35
C ASP A 211 -19.71 -26.30 -23.94
N HIS A 212 -19.19 -25.51 -24.89
CA HIS A 212 -18.14 -24.52 -24.60
C HIS A 212 -18.63 -23.42 -23.66
N LEU A 213 -19.81 -22.86 -23.89
CA LEU A 213 -20.41 -21.86 -23.00
C LEU A 213 -20.71 -22.44 -21.62
N GLN A 214 -21.15 -23.69 -21.54
CA GLN A 214 -21.39 -24.38 -20.27
C GLN A 214 -20.10 -24.57 -19.47
N LEU A 215 -18.98 -24.91 -20.14
CA LEU A 215 -17.67 -25.00 -19.51
C LEU A 215 -17.21 -23.63 -18.96
N LEU A 216 -17.34 -22.57 -19.75
CA LEU A 216 -17.00 -21.21 -19.31
C LEU A 216 -17.85 -20.76 -18.13
N ALA A 217 -19.15 -21.05 -18.15
CA ALA A 217 -20.06 -20.74 -17.05
C ALA A 217 -19.66 -21.48 -15.76
N ALA A 218 -19.30 -22.77 -15.87
CA ALA A 218 -18.82 -23.55 -14.72
C ALA A 218 -17.50 -23.00 -14.15
N GLN A 219 -16.55 -22.64 -15.01
CA GLN A 219 -15.29 -22.02 -14.59
C GLN A 219 -15.51 -20.68 -13.89
N GLN A 220 -16.41 -19.86 -14.42
CA GLN A 220 -16.73 -18.57 -13.83
C GLN A 220 -17.44 -18.72 -12.48
N ALA A 221 -18.39 -19.66 -12.36
CA ALA A 221 -19.04 -19.98 -11.10
C ALA A 221 -18.03 -20.41 -10.02
N GLN A 222 -17.04 -21.25 -10.37
CA GLN A 222 -15.99 -21.66 -9.44
C GLN A 222 -15.13 -20.48 -8.98
N LYS A 223 -14.77 -19.56 -9.88
CA LYS A 223 -14.03 -18.34 -9.52
C LYS A 223 -14.83 -17.45 -8.57
N ILE A 224 -16.14 -17.28 -8.82
CA ILE A 224 -17.04 -16.50 -7.96
C ILE A 224 -17.04 -17.09 -6.55
N ILE A 225 -17.23 -18.41 -6.41
CA ILE A 225 -17.21 -19.10 -5.11
C ILE A 225 -15.88 -18.85 -4.37
N LYS A 226 -14.75 -18.94 -5.08
CA LYS A 226 -13.43 -18.70 -4.48
C LYS A 226 -13.24 -17.24 -4.03
N HIS A 227 -13.73 -16.29 -4.80
CA HIS A 227 -13.65 -14.87 -4.43
C HIS A 227 -14.59 -14.55 -3.26
N GLU A 228 -15.77 -15.15 -3.24
CA GLU A 228 -16.73 -14.99 -2.15
C GLU A 228 -16.16 -15.52 -0.82
N SER A 229 -15.53 -16.69 -0.82
CA SER A 229 -14.86 -17.21 0.38
C SER A 229 -13.71 -16.30 0.83
N HIS A 230 -12.89 -15.79 -0.10
CA HIS A 230 -11.79 -14.90 0.23
C HIS A 230 -12.28 -13.56 0.82
N ILE A 231 -13.37 -12.99 0.29
CA ILE A 231 -14.00 -11.79 0.83
C ILE A 231 -14.50 -12.04 2.25
N GLN A 232 -15.08 -13.22 2.51
CA GLN A 232 -15.54 -13.58 3.84
C GLN A 232 -14.38 -13.67 4.85
N ASP A 233 -13.27 -14.33 4.49
CA ASP A 233 -12.07 -14.41 5.34
C ASP A 233 -11.51 -13.01 5.67
N LEU A 234 -11.49 -12.11 4.68
CA LEU A 234 -11.04 -10.73 4.87
C LEU A 234 -11.94 -9.95 5.84
N ARG A 235 -13.26 -10.12 5.75
CA ARG A 235 -14.22 -9.49 6.68
C ARG A 235 -14.04 -9.98 8.10
N GLU A 236 -13.84 -11.29 8.30
CA GLU A 236 -13.60 -11.86 9.62
C GLU A 236 -12.31 -11.32 10.23
N ARG A 237 -11.25 -11.21 9.42
CA ARG A 237 -9.99 -10.59 9.84
C ARG A 237 -10.15 -9.11 10.18
N GLU A 238 -10.93 -8.35 9.41
CA GLU A 238 -11.23 -6.95 9.69
C GLU A 238 -11.92 -6.79 11.06
N ILE A 239 -12.92 -7.63 11.36
CA ILE A 239 -13.62 -7.62 12.65
C ILE A 239 -12.66 -7.88 13.81
N LEU A 240 -11.79 -8.90 13.69
CA LEU A 240 -10.81 -9.23 14.73
C LEU A 240 -9.78 -8.10 14.93
N LEU A 241 -9.33 -7.47 13.85
CA LEU A 241 -8.41 -6.34 13.94
C LEU A 241 -9.07 -5.13 14.59
N LEU A 242 -10.34 -4.84 14.27
CA LEU A 242 -11.09 -3.77 14.92
C LEU A 242 -11.20 -3.99 16.44
N GLN A 243 -11.52 -5.22 16.86
CA GLN A 243 -11.56 -5.57 18.29
C GLN A 243 -10.18 -5.39 18.96
N SER A 244 -9.10 -5.85 18.32
CA SER A 244 -7.75 -5.70 18.83
C SER A 244 -7.33 -4.23 18.96
N VAL A 245 -7.71 -3.37 17.99
CA VAL A 245 -7.46 -1.93 18.05
C VAL A 245 -8.24 -1.27 19.18
N GLU A 246 -9.50 -1.65 19.39
CA GLU A 246 -10.33 -1.16 20.51
C GLU A 246 -9.68 -1.52 21.86
N GLU A 247 -9.24 -2.76 22.05
CA GLU A 247 -8.54 -3.22 23.26
C GLU A 247 -7.23 -2.47 23.49
N LEU A 248 -6.41 -2.30 22.45
CA LEU A 248 -5.17 -1.53 22.55
C LEU A 248 -5.44 -0.07 22.89
N ASN A 249 -6.49 0.54 22.34
CA ASN A 249 -6.88 1.92 22.63
C ASN A 249 -7.31 2.09 24.10
N VAL A 250 -8.00 1.10 24.67
CA VAL A 250 -8.30 1.08 26.11
C VAL A 250 -7.00 1.03 26.92
N GLY A 251 -6.08 0.12 26.58
CA GLY A 251 -4.78 0.00 27.26
C GLY A 251 -3.93 1.27 27.18
N VAL A 252 -3.90 1.95 26.03
CA VAL A 252 -3.21 3.24 25.87
C VAL A 252 -3.79 4.29 26.80
N LYS A 253 -5.12 4.41 26.89
CA LYS A 253 -5.77 5.37 27.80
C LYS A 253 -5.44 5.10 29.26
N GLU A 254 -5.38 3.84 29.68
CA GLU A 254 -4.99 3.47 31.04
C GLU A 254 -3.54 3.86 31.35
N VAL A 255 -2.61 3.58 30.42
CA VAL A 255 -1.20 3.97 30.57
C VAL A 255 -1.03 5.49 30.58
N GLU A 256 -1.77 6.22 29.75
CA GLU A 256 -1.76 7.70 29.73
C GLU A 256 -2.25 8.28 31.06
N GLN A 257 -3.31 7.71 31.65
CA GLN A 257 -3.81 8.12 32.96
C GLN A 257 -2.78 7.85 34.07
N GLU A 258 -2.14 6.69 34.06
CA GLU A 258 -1.11 6.36 35.04
C GLU A 258 0.13 7.24 34.88
N ALA A 259 0.55 7.51 33.64
CA ALA A 259 1.64 8.45 33.36
C ALA A 259 1.33 9.87 33.86
N ALA A 260 0.10 10.34 33.70
CA ALA A 260 -0.35 11.62 34.25
C ALA A 260 -0.29 11.62 35.79
N ARG A 261 -0.73 10.53 36.43
CA ARG A 261 -0.67 10.35 37.89
C ARG A 261 0.75 10.38 38.43
N TRP A 262 1.68 9.66 37.79
CA TRP A 262 3.10 9.69 38.18
C TRP A 262 3.73 11.06 37.97
N LYS A 263 3.40 11.74 36.87
CA LYS A 263 3.90 13.08 36.59
C LYS A 263 3.47 14.09 37.67
N GLU A 264 2.22 14.01 38.14
CA GLU A 264 1.73 14.84 39.23
C GLU A 264 2.44 14.50 40.56
N ALA A 265 2.58 13.22 40.88
CA ALA A 265 3.30 12.77 42.08
C ALA A 265 4.76 13.29 42.10
N CYS A 266 5.48 13.14 40.99
CA CYS A 266 6.84 13.66 40.88
C CYS A 266 6.90 15.20 41.00
N ALA A 267 5.92 15.93 40.46
CA ALA A 267 5.85 17.38 40.61
C ALA A 267 5.68 17.78 42.09
N LEU A 268 4.82 17.08 42.83
CA LEU A 268 4.62 17.31 44.27
C LEU A 268 5.88 17.01 45.08
N GLU A 269 6.58 15.91 44.78
CA GLU A 269 7.86 15.57 45.42
C GLU A 269 8.94 16.62 45.17
N VAL A 270 9.03 17.14 43.94
CA VAL A 270 9.98 18.21 43.60
C VAL A 270 9.65 19.49 44.38
N GLU A 271 8.38 19.88 44.47
CA GLU A 271 7.98 21.06 45.24
C GLU A 271 8.23 20.88 46.75
N ALA A 272 7.95 19.68 47.29
CA ALA A 272 8.29 19.35 48.68
C ALA A 272 9.81 19.41 48.92
N GLY A 273 10.61 18.88 48.00
CA GLY A 273 12.07 18.95 48.06
C GLY A 273 12.61 20.38 48.03
N LYS A 274 12.05 21.24 47.17
CA LYS A 274 12.40 22.67 47.13
C LYS A 274 12.07 23.37 48.45
N ALA A 275 10.92 23.08 49.05
CA ALA A 275 10.51 23.64 50.34
C ALA A 275 11.49 23.22 51.46
N ALA A 276 11.83 21.93 51.54
CA ALA A 276 12.78 21.41 52.52
C ALA A 276 14.18 22.04 52.36
N ILE A 277 14.67 22.19 51.12
CA ILE A 277 15.95 22.87 50.85
C ILE A 277 15.91 24.33 51.30
N LYS A 278 14.77 25.02 51.12
CA LYS A 278 14.61 26.41 51.57
C LYS A 278 14.68 26.52 53.09
N GLU A 279 14.03 25.62 53.82
CA GLU A 279 14.08 25.55 55.29
C GLU A 279 15.49 25.25 55.79
N LEU A 280 16.16 24.23 55.23
CA LEU A 280 17.55 23.90 55.58
C LEU A 280 18.50 25.08 55.33
N ASN A 281 18.32 25.81 54.23
CA ASN A 281 19.13 27.00 53.96
C ASN A 281 18.91 28.09 55.01
N GLN A 282 17.68 28.28 55.50
CA GLN A 282 17.39 29.22 56.59
C GLN A 282 18.10 28.80 57.87
N GLU A 283 18.01 27.51 58.26
CA GLU A 283 18.72 26.99 59.44
C GLU A 283 20.24 27.17 59.32
N VAL A 284 20.82 26.84 58.16
CA VAL A 284 22.26 27.04 57.91
C VAL A 284 22.65 28.51 58.04
N THR A 285 21.81 29.45 57.58
CA THR A 285 22.10 30.88 57.75
C THR A 285 22.08 31.30 59.22
N LEU A 286 21.12 30.80 60.01
CA LEU A 286 21.04 31.06 61.45
C LEU A 286 22.23 30.47 62.21
N LEU A 287 22.58 29.21 61.93
CA LEU A 287 23.73 28.55 62.56
C LEU A 287 25.05 29.24 62.20
N ARG A 288 25.21 29.75 60.97
CA ARG A 288 26.39 30.54 60.58
C ARG A 288 26.47 31.86 61.35
N GLU A 289 25.33 32.52 61.58
CA GLU A 289 25.24 33.73 62.40
C GLU A 289 25.62 33.46 63.86
N GLU A 290 25.08 32.39 64.44
CA GLU A 290 25.42 31.93 65.80
C GLU A 290 26.89 31.59 65.94
N LEU A 291 27.44 30.81 65.00
CA LEU A 291 28.86 30.45 65.01
C LEU A 291 29.75 31.70 64.97
N ARG A 292 29.38 32.71 64.18
CA ARG A 292 30.14 33.97 64.11
C ARG A 292 30.10 34.74 65.42
N ARG A 293 28.93 34.80 66.08
CA ARG A 293 28.77 35.42 67.41
C ARG A 293 29.62 34.72 68.46
N VAL A 294 29.51 33.38 68.56
CA VAL A 294 30.30 32.57 69.51
C VAL A 294 31.80 32.73 69.25
N LYS A 295 32.23 32.78 67.99
CA LYS A 295 33.63 33.02 67.63
C LYS A 295 34.12 34.40 68.10
N ALA A 296 33.32 35.45 67.90
CA ALA A 296 33.66 36.79 68.37
C ALA A 296 33.76 36.87 69.90
N ASP A 297 32.83 36.21 70.61
CA ASP A 297 32.86 36.12 72.08
C ASP A 297 34.11 35.37 72.57
N LEU A 298 34.48 34.28 71.90
CA LEU A 298 35.70 33.52 72.18
C LEU A 298 36.96 34.36 71.95
N ASP A 299 37.04 35.08 70.83
CA ASP A 299 38.18 35.95 70.51
C ASP A 299 38.33 37.09 71.54
N ALA A 300 37.21 37.67 72.00
CA ALA A 300 37.19 38.65 73.07
C ALA A 300 37.65 38.07 74.43
N ALA A 301 37.18 36.87 74.77
CA ALA A 301 37.60 36.16 75.99
C ALA A 301 39.10 35.81 75.97
N ASN A 302 39.61 35.32 74.84
CA ASN A 302 41.03 35.04 74.64
C ASN A 302 41.89 36.29 74.78
N SER A 303 41.47 37.40 74.15
CA SER A 303 42.17 38.69 74.29
C SER A 303 42.22 39.15 75.76
N LYS A 304 41.13 38.95 76.51
CA LYS A 304 41.08 39.27 77.95
C LYS A 304 42.01 38.39 78.77
N ILE A 305 42.11 37.10 78.47
CA ILE A 305 43.05 36.18 79.13
C ILE A 305 44.50 36.61 78.87
N GLN A 306 44.86 36.88 77.62
CA GLN A 306 46.21 37.35 77.27
C GLN A 306 46.59 38.65 78.00
N LEU A 307 45.66 39.59 78.16
CA LEU A 307 45.90 40.79 78.96
C LEU A 307 46.15 40.46 80.43
N LYS A 308 45.36 39.55 81.02
CA LYS A 308 45.57 39.09 82.40
C LYS A 308 46.92 38.39 82.57
N GLU A 309 47.33 37.56 81.62
CA GLU A 309 48.64 36.89 81.62
C GLU A 309 49.78 37.91 81.56
N LYS A 310 49.71 38.91 80.67
CA LYS A 310 50.68 40.01 80.59
C LYS A 310 50.76 40.82 81.88
N LEU A 311 49.62 41.14 82.49
CA LEU A 311 49.56 41.85 83.76
C LEU A 311 50.18 41.02 84.90
N ALA A 312 49.87 39.73 84.97
CA ALA A 312 50.45 38.81 85.96
C ALA A 312 51.99 38.69 85.79
N ALA A 313 52.47 38.56 84.54
CA ALA A 313 53.90 38.54 84.23
C ALA A 313 54.60 39.85 84.66
N SER A 314 54.00 41.01 84.37
CA SER A 314 54.52 42.31 84.80
C SER A 314 54.58 42.45 86.32
N ALA A 315 53.52 42.05 87.02
CA ALA A 315 53.48 42.08 88.50
C ALA A 315 54.54 41.14 89.11
N MET A 316 54.76 39.96 88.52
CA MET A 316 55.82 39.05 88.94
C MET A 316 57.22 39.64 88.72
N ALA A 317 57.48 40.25 87.55
CA ALA A 317 58.74 40.92 87.25
C ALA A 317 59.02 42.09 88.21
N GLU A 318 57.99 42.87 88.55
CA GLU A 318 58.10 43.96 89.52
C GLU A 318 58.40 43.45 90.94
N LYS A 319 57.76 42.35 91.38
CA LYS A 319 58.04 41.70 92.66
C LYS A 319 59.48 41.17 92.75
N ILE A 320 60.02 40.62 91.66
CA ILE A 320 61.42 40.18 91.58
C ILE A 320 62.36 41.39 91.69
N ARG A 321 62.10 42.45 90.92
CA ARG A 321 62.88 43.71 90.95
C ARG A 321 62.86 44.37 92.33
N GLY A 322 61.72 44.38 93.01
CA GLY A 322 61.59 44.89 94.38
C GLY A 322 62.41 44.10 95.39
N ARG A 323 62.48 42.77 95.26
CA ARG A 323 63.34 41.91 96.09
C ARG A 323 64.83 42.17 95.85
N CYS A 324 65.26 42.40 94.61
CA CYS A 324 66.66 42.72 94.31
C CYS A 324 67.09 44.10 94.84
N LYS A 325 66.18 45.09 94.90
CA LYS A 325 66.47 46.40 95.49
C LYS A 325 66.53 46.40 97.02
N GLY A 326 65.84 45.46 97.69
CA GLY A 326 65.96 45.22 99.13
C GLY A 326 67.15 44.34 99.53
N GLY A 327 67.82 43.71 98.57
CA GLY A 327 68.91 42.74 98.76
C GLY A 327 70.30 43.28 98.46
N ALA A 328 70.54 44.59 98.61
CA ALA A 328 71.89 45.16 98.62
C ALA A 328 72.56 44.95 100.00
N SER A 329 72.56 43.72 100.49
CA SER A 329 73.50 43.24 101.49
C SER A 329 73.61 41.73 101.32
N CYS A 330 74.83 41.25 101.11
CA CYS A 330 75.20 39.84 101.06
C CYS A 330 75.27 39.19 99.66
N CYS A 331 76.29 39.58 98.89
CA CYS A 331 77.15 38.62 98.20
C CYS A 331 78.61 39.05 98.40
N ARG A 332 79.37 38.29 99.19
CA ARG A 332 80.84 38.30 99.21
C ARG A 332 81.33 36.84 99.14
N CYS A 333 82.13 36.58 98.11
CA CYS A 333 83.16 35.53 97.92
C CYS A 333 82.78 34.05 97.75
N MET A 334 82.95 33.61 96.49
CA MET A 334 83.73 32.46 95.93
C MET A 334 84.76 31.75 96.85
N PRO A 335 85.24 30.53 96.54
CA PRO A 335 85.67 30.02 95.21
C PRO A 335 84.70 29.08 94.49
#